data_AF-A0A1X3P620-F1
#
_entry.id   AF-A0A1X3P620-F1
#
_cell.length_a   1.000
_cell.length_b   1.000
_cell.length_c   1.000
_cell.angle_alpha   90.00
_cell.angle_beta   90.00
_cell.angle_gamma   90.00
#
_symmetry.space_group_name_H-M   'P 1'
#
loop_
_entity.id
_entity.type
_entity.pdbx_description
1 polymer ?
#
loop_
_entity_poly.entity_id
_entity_poly.type
_entity_poly.pdbx_seq_one_letter_code
_entity_poly.pdbx_strand_id
1 'polypeptide(L)' 'MATPDIRPVGDLPDSIGKTAARELSHHGVRSLAEAAAHTPKELLAIHGVGPKAVRILTEALAEKGLSWRQE' A
#
# COMPACT_ATOMS: atom_id res chain seq x y z
N MET A 1 -5.38 26.06 -8.95
CA MET A 1 -4.25 25.12 -8.88
C MET A 1 -4.42 24.35 -7.58
N ALA A 2 -4.91 23.11 -7.64
CA ALA A 2 -5.34 22.36 -6.46
C ALA A 2 -4.12 22.00 -5.60
N THR A 3 -4.15 22.43 -4.34
CA THR A 3 -3.19 22.11 -3.28
C THR A 3 -3.03 20.59 -3.15
N PRO A 4 -1.80 20.03 -3.14
CA PRO A 4 -1.61 18.63 -2.85
C PRO A 4 -1.94 18.42 -1.38
N ASP A 5 -3.01 17.69 -1.19
CA ASP A 5 -3.49 17.09 0.05
C ASP A 5 -2.37 16.34 0.78
N ILE A 6 -1.89 16.94 1.87
CA ILE A 6 -0.99 16.27 2.81
C ILE A 6 -1.85 15.32 3.65
N ARG A 7 -2.25 14.19 3.04
CA ARG A 7 -2.85 13.03 3.72
C ARG A 7 -1.74 12.24 4.42
N PRO A 8 -2.02 11.52 5.52
CA PRO A 8 -1.02 10.70 6.20
C PRO A 8 -0.46 9.64 5.24
N VAL A 9 0.69 9.88 4.60
CA VAL A 9 1.26 8.99 3.57
C VAL A 9 0.20 8.35 2.65
N GLY A 10 -0.68 9.20 2.08
CA GLY A 10 -1.78 8.81 1.16
C GLY A 10 -2.91 7.97 1.76
N ASP A 11 -3.66 7.26 0.89
CA ASP A 11 -4.87 6.47 1.25
C ASP A 11 -4.53 5.11 1.88
N LEU A 12 -3.34 4.98 2.47
CA LEU A 12 -2.85 3.74 3.08
C LEU A 12 -3.51 3.54 4.46
N PRO A 13 -4.01 2.33 4.77
CA PRO A 13 -4.72 2.07 6.02
C PRO A 13 -3.80 2.21 7.24
N ASP A 14 -4.25 2.90 8.30
CA ASP A 14 -3.52 3.10 9.55
C ASP A 14 -3.11 1.81 10.25
N SER A 15 -3.83 0.72 9.96
CA SER A 15 -3.53 -0.63 10.46
C SER A 15 -2.22 -1.20 9.91
N ILE A 16 -1.67 -0.63 8.83
CA ILE A 16 -0.41 -1.09 8.26
C ILE A 16 0.73 -0.78 9.22
N GLY A 17 1.60 -1.77 9.47
CA GLY A 17 2.69 -1.61 10.42
C GLY A 17 3.60 -0.43 10.03
N LYS A 18 4.09 0.33 11.01
CA LYS A 18 4.95 1.51 10.80
C LYS A 18 6.17 1.22 9.93
N THR A 19 6.74 0.02 10.04
CA THR A 19 7.83 -0.46 9.16
C THR A 19 7.33 -0.64 7.73
N ALA A 20 6.24 -1.37 7.53
CA ALA A 20 5.66 -1.59 6.21
C ALA A 20 5.28 -0.26 5.51
N ALA A 21 4.66 0.69 6.21
CA ALA A 21 4.36 2.02 5.66
C ALA A 21 5.62 2.76 5.17
N ARG A 22 6.72 2.68 5.93
CA ARG A 22 8.00 3.30 5.56
C ARG A 22 8.61 2.64 4.34
N GLU A 23 8.66 1.32 4.31
CA GLU A 23 9.24 0.58 3.20
C GLU A 23 8.42 0.75 1.92
N LEU A 24 7.09 0.72 2.01
CA LEU A 24 6.20 1.06 0.90
C LEU A 24 6.47 2.47 0.38
N SER A 25 6.59 3.45 1.28
CA SER A 25 6.94 4.82 0.90
C SER A 25 8.31 4.93 0.22
N HIS A 26 9.31 4.17 0.69
CA HIS A 26 10.63 4.08 0.05
C HIS A 26 10.58 3.46 -1.35
N HIS A 27 9.69 2.48 -1.55
CA HIS A 27 9.43 1.86 -2.85
C HIS A 27 8.51 2.70 -3.76
N GLY A 28 8.11 3.90 -3.33
CA GLY A 28 7.21 4.78 -4.09
C GLY A 28 5.72 4.44 -3.93
N VAL A 29 5.38 3.41 -3.14
CA VAL A 29 4.02 3.01 -2.84
C VAL A 29 3.47 3.87 -1.72
N ARG A 30 2.85 4.98 -2.12
CA ARG A 30 2.29 6.00 -1.20
C ARG A 30 0.76 6.03 -1.17
N SER A 31 0.08 5.12 -1.88
CA SER A 31 -1.39 5.04 -1.95
C SER A 31 -1.84 3.62 -2.30
N LEU A 32 -3.10 3.27 -2.01
CA LEU A 32 -3.68 1.98 -2.43
C LEU A 32 -3.65 1.78 -3.95
N ALA A 33 -3.83 2.83 -4.75
CA ALA A 33 -3.72 2.72 -6.21
C ALA A 33 -2.30 2.33 -6.67
N GLU A 34 -1.27 2.91 -6.05
CA GLU A 34 0.13 2.54 -6.31
C GLU A 34 0.38 1.10 -5.83
N ALA A 35 -0.16 0.73 -4.66
CA ALA A 35 -0.06 -0.64 -4.16
C ALA A 35 -0.73 -1.64 -5.13
N ALA A 36 -1.91 -1.31 -5.67
CA ALA A 36 -2.61 -2.08 -6.68
C ALA A 36 -1.79 -2.24 -7.97
N ALA A 37 -0.92 -1.27 -8.29
CA ALA A 37 -0.02 -1.36 -9.42
C ALA A 37 1.13 -2.37 -9.19
N HIS A 38 1.35 -2.83 -7.97
CA HIS A 38 2.27 -3.92 -7.63
C HIS A 38 1.55 -5.24 -7.39
N THR A 39 2.32 -6.32 -7.30
CA THR A 39 1.80 -7.64 -6.92
C THR A 39 2.01 -7.88 -5.42
N PRO A 40 1.16 -8.68 -4.76
CA PRO A 40 1.33 -9.01 -3.34
C PRO A 40 2.64 -9.76 -3.06
N LYS A 41 3.18 -10.48 -4.05
CA LYS A 41 4.49 -11.14 -3.97
C LYS A 41 5.63 -10.14 -3.96
N GLU A 42 5.59 -9.11 -4.80
CA GLU A 42 6.58 -8.04 -4.80
C GLU A 42 6.59 -7.31 -3.46
N LEU A 43 5.40 -7.00 -2.93
CA LEU A 43 5.30 -6.37 -1.62
C LEU A 43 5.83 -7.27 -0.51
N LEU A 44 5.55 -8.58 -0.52
CA LEU A 44 6.13 -9.53 0.43
C LEU A 44 7.64 -9.67 0.31
N ALA A 45 8.23 -9.37 -0.85
CA ALA A 45 9.68 -9.38 -1.04
C ALA A 45 10.37 -8.15 -0.42
N ILE A 46 9.63 -7.07 -0.13
CA ILE A 46 10.17 -5.87 0.50
C ILE A 46 10.49 -6.16 1.98
N HIS A 47 11.74 -5.91 2.37
CA HIS A 47 12.22 -6.15 3.72
C HIS A 47 11.48 -5.28 4.74
N GLY A 48 10.58 -5.87 5.54
CA GLY A 48 9.77 -5.16 6.54
C GLY A 48 8.29 -5.03 6.17
N VAL A 49 7.90 -5.44 4.96
CA VAL A 49 6.49 -5.63 4.58
C VAL A 49 6.10 -7.08 4.84
N GLY A 50 5.39 -7.30 5.95
CA GLY A 50 4.94 -8.63 6.35
C GLY A 50 3.62 -9.07 5.69
N PRO A 51 3.25 -10.36 5.81
CA PRO A 51 1.96 -10.88 5.34
C PRO A 51 0.75 -10.17 5.96
N LYS A 52 0.93 -9.60 7.16
CA LYS A 52 -0.08 -8.74 7.78
C LYS A 52 -0.33 -7.46 6.97
N ALA A 53 0.72 -6.82 6.46
CA ALA A 53 0.58 -5.61 5.64
C ALA A 53 -0.14 -5.92 4.33
N VAL A 54 0.21 -7.02 3.66
CA VAL A 54 -0.47 -7.45 2.43
C VAL A 54 -1.93 -7.79 2.68
N ARG A 55 -2.30 -8.43 3.79
CA ARG A 55 -3.70 -8.66 4.14
C ARG A 55 -4.47 -7.35 4.25
N ILE A 56 -3.97 -6.40 5.03
CA ILE A 56 -4.63 -5.11 5.25
C ILE A 56 -4.77 -4.34 3.93
N LEU A 57 -3.72 -4.34 3.09
CA LEU A 57 -3.79 -3.72 1.77
C LEU A 57 -4.81 -4.43 0.87
N THR A 58 -4.90 -5.76 0.92
CA THR A 58 -5.88 -6.55 0.15
C THR A 58 -7.30 -6.21 0.57
N GLU A 59 -7.56 -6.13 1.88
CA GLU A 59 -8.87 -5.73 2.43
C GLU A 59 -9.23 -4.32 1.96
N ALA A 60 -8.32 -3.36 2.13
CA ALA A 60 -8.55 -1.98 1.72
C ALA A 60 -8.71 -1.81 0.21
N LEU A 61 -7.99 -2.59 -0.61
CA LEU A 61 -8.19 -2.66 -2.06
C LEU A 61 -9.58 -3.18 -2.39
N ALA A 62 -10.00 -4.28 -1.78
CA ALA A 62 -11.32 -4.88 -1.98
C ALA A 62 -12.46 -3.92 -1.58
N GLU A 63 -12.30 -3.18 -0.48
CA GLU A 63 -13.26 -2.14 -0.05
C GLU A 63 -13.42 -1.03 -1.09
N LYS A 64 -12.36 -0.72 -1.84
CA LYS A 64 -12.37 0.28 -2.93
C LYS A 64 -12.77 -0.34 -4.28
N GLY A 65 -13.04 -1.65 -4.35
CA GLY A 65 -13.28 -2.37 -5.60
C GLY A 65 -12.03 -2.50 -6.48
N LEU A 66 -10.85 -2.28 -5.91
CA LEU A 66 -9.55 -2.46 -6.57
C LEU A 66 -9.04 -3.88 -6.31
N SER A 67 -8.18 -4.36 -7.19
CA SER A 67 -7.51 -5.65 -7.07
C SER A 67 -6.02 -5.47 -7.29
N TRP A 68 -5.22 -6.38 -6.73
CA TRP A 68 -3.80 -6.44 -7.04
C TRP A 68 -3.57 -6.60 -8.53
N ARG A 69 -2.45 -6.06 -9.03
CA ARG A 69 -2.00 -6.37 -10.39
C ARG A 69 -1.87 -7.88 -10.50
N GLN A 70 -2.60 -8.45 -11.44
CA GLN A 70 -2.42 -9.83 -11.85
C GLN A 70 -1.21 -9.83 -12.80
N GLU A 71 -0.14 -10.51 -12.39
CA GLU A 71 0.97 -10.90 -13.27
C GLU A 71 0.49 -11.96 -14.27
#